data_AF-A0A8J5MBJ4-F1
#
_entry.id   AF-A0A8J5MBJ4-F1
#
_cell.length_a   1.000
_cell.length_b   1.000
_cell.length_c   1.000
_cell.angle_alpha   90.00
_cell.angle_beta   90.00
_cell.angle_gamma   90.00
#
_symmetry.space_group_name_H-M   'P 1'
#
loop_
_entity.id
_entity.type
_entity.pdbx_description
1 polymer ?
#
loop_
_entity_poly.entity_id
_entity_poly.type
_entity_poly.pdbx_seq_one_letter_code
_entity_poly.pdbx_strand_id
1 'polypeptide(L)'
;MANNLRPMARNDQNFWIHDTWDGVLHDEYRLRAFVSDADSQSLSEYFERHCKSFFPLASATEWRFLKTMGGAQDQPVCCEFAPPPTKVASANVCSVPGSILVATQDRTYVCGYGWNSHVALRSTQQIIKLNKGDVLLSR
;
A
#
# COMPACT_ATOMS: atom_id res chain seq x y z
N MET A 1 16.93 -4.02 -6.57
CA MET A 1 15.65 -4.69 -6.21
C MET A 1 14.46 -4.14 -6.99
N ALA A 2 14.20 -2.83 -6.98
CA ALA A 2 13.10 -2.21 -7.74
C ALA A 2 13.07 -2.54 -9.25
N ASN A 3 14.23 -2.78 -9.85
CA ASN A 3 14.32 -3.19 -11.25
C ASN A 3 13.73 -4.57 -11.55
N ASN A 4 13.72 -5.48 -10.58
CA ASN A 4 13.17 -6.83 -10.72
C ASN A 4 11.66 -6.88 -10.36
N LEU A 5 11.20 -5.96 -9.51
CA LEU A 5 9.79 -5.87 -9.12
C LEU A 5 8.85 -5.57 -10.28
N ARG A 6 9.31 -4.77 -11.26
CA ARG A 6 8.50 -4.44 -12.44
C ARG A 6 8.25 -5.65 -13.35
N PRO A 7 9.27 -6.44 -13.74
CA PRO A 7 9.06 -7.72 -14.41
C PRO A 7 8.15 -8.66 -13.62
N MET A 8 8.36 -8.79 -12.29
CA MET A 8 7.53 -9.65 -11.44
C MET A 8 6.06 -9.19 -11.42
N ALA A 9 5.81 -7.89 -11.28
CA ALA A 9 4.47 -7.30 -11.32
C ALA A 9 3.81 -7.34 -12.71
N ARG A 10 4.56 -7.69 -13.76
CA ARG A 10 4.05 -7.88 -15.13
C ARG A 10 4.05 -9.35 -15.54
N ASN A 11 4.40 -10.27 -14.65
CA ASN A 11 4.39 -11.68 -14.96
C ASN A 11 2.94 -12.13 -15.21
N ASP A 12 2.69 -12.67 -16.40
CA ASP A 12 1.37 -13.16 -16.81
C ASP A 12 0.94 -14.41 -16.04
N GLN A 13 1.88 -15.07 -15.33
CA GLN A 13 1.58 -16.18 -14.43
C GLN A 13 0.97 -15.73 -13.08
N ASN A 14 1.02 -14.43 -12.77
CA ASN A 14 0.38 -13.94 -11.55
C ASN A 14 -1.13 -14.11 -11.65
N PHE A 15 -1.72 -14.72 -10.63
CA PHE A 15 -3.17 -14.83 -10.54
C PHE A 15 -3.77 -13.50 -10.08
N TRP A 16 -4.19 -12.68 -11.06
CA TRP A 16 -4.82 -11.40 -10.81
C TRP A 16 -6.28 -11.58 -10.43
N ILE A 17 -6.65 -10.99 -9.29
CA ILE A 17 -8.04 -10.91 -8.82
C ILE A 17 -8.44 -9.44 -8.68
N HIS A 18 -9.73 -9.15 -8.80
CA HIS A 18 -10.25 -7.82 -8.51
C HIS A 18 -9.92 -7.42 -7.09
N ASP A 19 -9.42 -6.20 -6.94
CA ASP A 19 -9.15 -5.67 -5.60
C ASP A 19 -10.48 -5.35 -4.90
N THR A 20 -10.52 -5.62 -3.60
CA THR A 20 -11.71 -5.47 -2.76
C THR A 20 -11.31 -4.69 -1.52
N TRP A 21 -12.02 -3.60 -1.23
CA TRP A 21 -11.89 -2.86 0.03
C TRP A 21 -13.29 -2.51 0.57
N ASP A 22 -13.35 -2.16 1.85
CA ASP A 22 -14.61 -1.95 2.58
C ASP A 22 -15.60 -1.06 1.81
N GLY A 23 -16.77 -1.63 1.52
CA GLY A 23 -17.87 -0.95 0.82
C GLY A 23 -17.83 -1.00 -0.71
N VAL A 24 -16.77 -1.53 -1.35
CA VAL A 24 -16.70 -1.71 -2.80
C VAL A 24 -16.74 -3.19 -3.15
N LEU A 25 -17.89 -3.62 -3.69
CA LEU A 25 -18.16 -5.01 -4.05
C LEU A 25 -17.41 -5.45 -5.31
N HIS A 26 -17.06 -4.51 -6.20
CA HIS A 26 -16.31 -4.80 -7.43
C HIS A 26 -15.67 -3.52 -8.01
N ASP A 27 -14.34 -3.52 -8.21
CA ASP A 27 -13.63 -2.55 -9.05
C ASP A 27 -13.00 -3.28 -10.26
N GLU A 28 -13.58 -3.06 -11.45
CA GLU A 28 -13.12 -3.70 -12.69
C GLU A 28 -11.76 -3.19 -13.18
N TYR A 29 -11.35 -2.01 -12.73
CA TYR A 29 -10.12 -1.36 -13.17
C TYR A 29 -8.96 -1.56 -12.21
N ARG A 30 -9.19 -2.23 -11.07
CA ARG A 30 -8.16 -2.50 -10.08
C ARG A 30 -8.02 -3.97 -9.80
N LEU A 31 -6.78 -4.42 -9.89
CA LEU A 31 -6.40 -5.80 -9.71
C LEU A 31 -5.32 -5.88 -8.66
N ARG A 32 -5.35 -6.97 -7.90
CA ARG A 32 -4.26 -7.38 -7.03
C ARG A 32 -3.79 -8.77 -7.37
N ALA A 33 -2.53 -9.04 -7.09
CA ALA A 33 -1.97 -10.38 -7.12
C ALA A 33 -1.06 -10.57 -5.91
N PHE A 34 -1.14 -11.73 -5.26
CA PHE A 34 -0.21 -12.07 -4.20
C PHE A 34 1.19 -12.30 -4.78
N VAL A 35 2.20 -11.86 -4.03
CA VAL A 35 3.59 -12.15 -4.37
C VAL A 35 3.90 -13.60 -3.94
N SER A 36 4.68 -14.33 -4.74
CA SER A 36 5.06 -15.72 -4.41
C SER A 36 5.76 -15.80 -3.06
N ASP A 37 5.70 -16.95 -2.37
CA ASP A 37 6.31 -17.10 -1.04
C ASP A 37 7.83 -16.81 -1.06
N ALA A 38 8.54 -17.30 -2.07
CA ALA A 38 9.98 -17.09 -2.22
C ALA A 38 10.34 -15.60 -2.40
N ASP A 39 9.55 -14.89 -3.21
CA ASP A 39 9.72 -13.45 -3.44
C ASP A 39 9.30 -12.63 -2.22
N SER A 40 8.21 -13.01 -1.56
CA SER A 40 7.71 -12.39 -0.33
C SER A 40 8.74 -12.49 0.79
N GLN A 41 9.36 -13.66 0.97
CA GLN A 41 10.44 -13.84 1.93
C GLN A 41 11.62 -12.91 1.61
N SER A 42 12.04 -12.87 0.34
CA SER A 42 13.14 -12.01 -0.11
C SER A 42 12.84 -10.52 0.12
N LEU A 43 11.60 -10.09 -0.11
CA LEU A 43 11.14 -8.72 0.13
C LEU A 43 11.08 -8.37 1.61
N SER A 44 10.57 -9.29 2.45
CA SER A 44 10.56 -9.13 3.90
C SER A 44 11.97 -9.00 4.45
N GLU A 45 12.92 -9.84 4.03
CA GLU A 45 14.31 -9.70 4.47
C GLU A 45 14.93 -8.36 4.08
N TYR A 46 14.64 -7.88 2.87
CA TYR A 46 15.10 -6.57 2.42
C TYR A 46 14.48 -5.43 3.25
N PHE A 47 13.17 -5.50 3.49
CA PHE A 47 12.48 -4.56 4.36
C PHE A 47 13.11 -4.54 5.75
N GLU A 48 13.33 -5.71 6.35
CA GLU A 48 13.92 -5.79 7.69
C GLU A 48 15.33 -5.17 7.74
N ARG A 49 16.16 -5.39 6.73
CA ARG A 49 17.52 -4.83 6.67
C ARG A 49 17.53 -3.30 6.55
N HIS A 50 16.57 -2.72 5.81
CA HIS A 50 16.63 -1.31 5.42
C HIS A 50 15.64 -0.40 6.16
N CYS A 51 14.54 -0.95 6.69
CA CYS A 51 13.45 -0.18 7.26
C CYS A 51 13.30 -0.33 8.78
N LYS A 52 13.93 -1.34 9.41
CA LYS A 52 13.94 -1.46 10.89
C LYS A 52 14.60 -0.26 11.59
N SER A 53 15.44 0.50 10.90
CA SER A 53 15.97 1.78 11.41
C SER A 53 14.88 2.82 11.66
N PHE A 54 13.82 2.84 10.84
CA PHE A 54 12.70 3.76 10.95
C PHE A 54 11.54 3.15 11.75
N PHE A 55 11.34 1.83 11.63
CA PHE A 55 10.25 1.09 12.27
C PHE A 55 10.78 -0.18 12.95
N PRO A 56 11.40 -0.06 14.14
CA PRO A 56 12.14 -1.16 14.77
C PRO A 56 11.26 -2.35 15.20
N LEU A 57 9.97 -2.09 15.45
CA LEU A 57 8.99 -3.11 15.84
C LEU A 57 8.09 -3.57 14.69
N ALA A 58 8.27 -3.04 13.47
CA ALA A 58 7.44 -3.41 12.33
C ALA A 58 7.94 -4.69 11.66
N SER A 59 6.98 -5.48 11.17
CA SER A 59 7.20 -6.64 10.32
C SER A 59 6.23 -6.57 9.16
N ALA A 60 6.69 -6.91 7.95
CA ALA A 60 5.80 -7.08 6.82
C ALA A 60 4.95 -8.34 7.03
N THR A 61 3.63 -8.22 6.93
CA THR A 61 2.69 -9.34 7.08
C THR A 61 2.27 -9.95 5.75
N GLU A 62 2.25 -9.14 4.69
CA GLU A 62 1.78 -9.54 3.37
C GLU A 62 2.48 -8.70 2.30
N TRP A 63 2.82 -9.32 1.17
CA TRP A 63 3.25 -8.64 -0.04
C TRP A 63 2.27 -8.92 -1.17
N ARG A 64 1.82 -7.85 -1.84
CA ARG A 64 0.92 -7.92 -2.97
C ARG A 64 1.30 -6.91 -4.03
N PHE A 65 1.10 -7.28 -5.30
CA PHE A 65 1.10 -6.34 -6.39
C PHE A 65 -0.27 -5.70 -6.53
N LEU A 66 -0.29 -4.39 -6.72
CA LEU A 66 -1.49 -3.62 -7.03
C LEU A 66 -1.36 -3.05 -8.43
N LYS A 67 -2.42 -3.17 -9.22
CA LYS A 67 -2.48 -2.71 -10.60
C LYS A 67 -3.76 -1.93 -10.81
N THR A 68 -3.62 -0.66 -11.21
CA THR A 68 -4.74 0.18 -11.64
C THR A 68 -4.64 0.39 -13.15
N MET A 69 -5.74 0.15 -13.86
CA MET A 69 -5.84 0.28 -15.31
C MET A 69 -6.15 1.73 -15.71
N GLY A 70 -5.75 2.11 -16.93
CA GLY A 70 -6.09 3.44 -17.47
C GLY A 70 -7.61 3.61 -17.58
N GLY A 71 -8.12 4.75 -17.15
CA GLY A 71 -9.56 5.03 -17.10
C GLY A 71 -10.22 4.72 -15.75
N ALA A 72 -9.49 4.13 -14.79
CA ALA A 72 -9.98 3.98 -13.42
C ALA A 72 -10.32 5.33 -12.79
N GLN A 73 -11.45 5.39 -12.07
CA GLN A 73 -11.76 6.50 -11.16
C GLN A 73 -10.85 6.44 -9.94
N ASP A 74 -10.59 7.58 -9.28
CA ASP A 74 -9.81 7.62 -8.03
C ASP A 74 -10.41 6.69 -6.96
N GLN A 75 -9.55 6.08 -6.13
CA GLN A 75 -10.05 5.28 -5.00
C GLN A 75 -10.81 6.20 -4.05
N PRO A 76 -11.94 5.73 -3.47
CA PRO A 76 -12.52 6.43 -2.34
C PRO A 76 -11.48 6.51 -1.23
N VAL A 77 -11.48 7.61 -0.49
CA VAL A 77 -10.53 7.77 0.60
C VAL A 77 -10.85 6.75 1.69
N CYS A 78 -9.87 5.93 2.03
CA CYS A 78 -9.97 4.91 3.06
C CYS A 78 -8.73 4.93 3.96
N CYS A 79 -8.89 4.45 5.19
CA CYS A 79 -7.78 4.06 6.03
C CYS A 79 -7.58 2.56 5.85
N GLU A 80 -6.35 2.10 5.60
CA GLU A 80 -6.05 0.68 5.41
C GLU A 80 -6.13 -0.13 6.72
N PHE A 81 -6.40 0.51 7.85
CA PHE A 81 -6.62 -0.13 9.15
C PHE A 81 -7.96 0.32 9.76
N ALA A 82 -8.61 -0.60 10.47
CA ALA A 82 -9.84 -0.30 11.19
C ALA A 82 -9.55 0.64 12.37
N PRO A 83 -10.44 1.63 12.65
CA PRO A 83 -10.34 2.39 13.89
C PRO A 83 -10.44 1.44 15.10
N PRO A 84 -9.70 1.70 16.19
CA PRO A 84 -9.76 0.84 17.38
C PRO A 84 -11.21 0.65 17.84
N PRO A 85 -11.61 -0.56 18.26
CA PRO A 85 -13.00 -0.87 18.63
C PRO A 85 -13.50 -0.11 19.86
N THR A 86 -12.64 0.60 20.59
CA THR A 86 -12.98 1.29 21.84
C THR A 86 -12.44 2.72 21.85
N LYS A 87 -13.28 3.65 22.33
CA LYS A 87 -12.93 5.05 22.69
C LYS A 87 -11.97 5.14 23.90
N VAL A 88 -11.03 4.21 24.02
CA VAL A 88 -10.01 4.27 25.07
C VAL A 88 -8.83 5.05 24.51
N ALA A 89 -8.70 6.26 25.04
CA ALA A 89 -7.61 7.18 24.80
C ALA A 89 -6.28 6.56 25.23
N SER A 90 -5.66 5.81 24.32
CA SER A 90 -4.22 5.64 24.12
C SER A 90 -4.04 4.37 23.27
N ALA A 91 -4.57 4.36 22.04
CA ALA A 91 -4.09 3.38 21.08
C ALA A 91 -2.59 3.63 20.96
N ASN A 92 -1.76 2.67 21.38
CA ASN A 92 -0.33 2.74 21.15
C ASN A 92 -0.16 3.00 19.66
N VAL A 93 0.24 4.21 19.27
CA VAL A 93 0.34 4.57 17.85
C VAL A 93 1.32 3.61 17.15
N CYS A 94 2.25 3.02 17.91
CA CYS A 94 3.15 1.97 17.45
C CYS A 94 2.49 0.63 17.13
N SER A 95 1.23 0.38 17.53
CA SER A 95 0.48 -0.83 17.19
C SER A 95 -0.47 -0.66 16.00
N VAL A 96 -0.59 0.54 15.43
CA VAL A 96 -1.40 0.75 14.22
C VAL A 96 -0.65 0.19 13.00
N PRO A 97 -1.26 -0.69 12.20
CA PRO A 97 -0.67 -1.17 10.96
C PRO A 97 -0.33 0.00 10.04
N GLY A 98 0.83 -0.07 9.40
CA GLY A 98 1.24 0.86 8.35
C GLY A 98 1.47 0.12 7.05
N SER A 99 1.72 0.88 5.98
CA SER A 99 1.82 0.36 4.62
C SER A 99 3.08 0.85 3.94
N ILE A 100 3.58 0.00 3.04
CA ILE A 100 4.77 0.26 2.23
C ILE A 100 4.36 0.11 0.79
N LEU A 101 4.47 1.21 0.06
CA LEU A 101 4.20 1.23 -1.37
C LEU A 101 5.52 1.39 -2.10
N VAL A 102 5.83 0.42 -2.96
CA VAL A 102 6.99 0.47 -3.85
C VAL A 102 6.48 0.70 -5.27
N ALA A 103 6.83 1.85 -5.85
CA ALA A 103 6.40 2.18 -7.20
C ALA A 103 7.10 1.29 -8.23
N THR A 104 6.34 0.45 -8.93
CA THR A 104 6.88 -0.43 -9.99
C THR A 104 6.92 0.26 -11.36
N GLN A 105 6.31 1.44 -11.49
CA GLN A 105 6.24 2.22 -12.72
C GLN A 105 6.44 3.72 -12.42
N ASP A 106 6.83 4.47 -13.44
CA ASP A 106 6.94 5.92 -13.33
C ASP A 106 5.55 6.56 -13.29
N ARG A 107 5.48 7.75 -12.67
CA ARG A 107 4.23 8.53 -12.57
C ARG A 107 3.13 7.73 -11.85
N THR A 108 3.51 7.02 -10.78
CA THR A 108 2.55 6.52 -9.80
C THR A 108 2.14 7.67 -8.90
N TYR A 109 0.83 7.81 -8.64
CA TYR A 109 0.29 8.88 -7.82
C TYR A 109 -0.45 8.28 -6.63
N VAL A 110 -0.19 8.84 -5.44
CA VAL A 110 -0.91 8.51 -4.21
C VAL A 110 -1.52 9.80 -3.66
N CYS A 111 -2.78 9.74 -3.28
CA CYS A 111 -3.50 10.86 -2.68
C CYS A 111 -3.51 10.68 -1.16
N GLY A 112 -2.75 11.51 -0.45
CA GLY A 112 -2.73 11.56 1.00
C GLY A 112 -3.70 12.59 1.55
N TYR A 113 -4.38 12.25 2.64
CA TYR A 113 -5.20 13.16 3.44
C TYR A 113 -4.68 13.09 4.88
N GLY A 114 -4.58 14.23 5.57
CA GLY A 114 -3.90 14.32 6.87
C GLY A 114 -4.38 13.29 7.91
N TRP A 115 -3.46 12.78 8.71
CA TRP A 115 -3.65 11.68 9.67
C TRP A 115 -4.84 11.82 10.63
N ASN A 116 -5.11 13.04 11.12
CA ASN A 116 -6.12 13.30 12.17
C ASN A 116 -7.52 13.65 11.64
N SER A 117 -7.73 13.67 10.32
CA SER A 117 -9.05 14.00 9.79
C SER A 117 -9.91 12.75 9.66
N HIS A 118 -10.92 12.62 10.55
CA HIS A 118 -12.00 11.62 10.42
C HIS A 118 -12.79 11.73 9.11
N VAL A 119 -12.62 12.85 8.38
CA VAL A 119 -13.25 13.14 7.09
C VAL A 119 -12.17 13.66 6.14
N ALA A 120 -11.98 12.98 5.02
CA ALA A 120 -11.06 13.42 3.98
C ALA A 120 -11.62 14.66 3.26
N LEU A 121 -11.01 15.81 3.50
CA LEU A 121 -11.37 17.06 2.82
C LEU A 121 -10.51 17.23 1.57
N ARG A 122 -11.15 17.52 0.43
CA ARG A 122 -10.42 17.78 -0.82
C ARG A 122 -9.43 18.95 -0.71
N SER A 123 -9.72 19.92 0.17
CA SER A 123 -8.82 21.05 0.45
C SER A 123 -7.51 20.66 1.15
N THR A 124 -7.45 19.49 1.78
CA THR A 124 -6.25 18.98 2.46
C THR A 124 -5.54 17.88 1.69
N GLN A 125 -5.99 17.59 0.46
CA GLN A 125 -5.40 16.57 -0.39
C GLN A 125 -3.96 16.92 -0.76
N GLN A 126 -3.05 15.99 -0.54
CA GLN A 126 -1.68 16.05 -1.03
C GLN A 126 -1.46 14.96 -2.08
N ILE A 127 -0.96 15.36 -3.25
CA ILE A 127 -0.62 14.42 -4.32
C ILE A 127 0.86 14.08 -4.20
N ILE A 128 1.13 12.82 -3.88
CA ILE A 128 2.48 12.27 -3.81
C ILE A 128 2.76 11.59 -5.14
N LYS A 129 3.75 12.11 -5.88
CA LYS A 129 4.20 11.54 -7.15
C LYS A 129 5.43 10.67 -6.91
N LEU A 130 5.36 9.43 -7.36
CA LEU A 130 6.41 8.43 -7.25
C LEU A 130 6.87 8.02 -8.65
N ASN A 131 8.18 7.88 -8.82
CA ASN A 131 8.80 7.26 -9.98
C ASN A 131 9.18 5.80 -9.67
N LYS A 132 9.54 5.04 -10.69
CA LYS A 132 9.90 3.63 -10.52
C LYS A 132 11.03 3.49 -9.49
N GLY A 133 10.76 2.70 -8.46
CA GLY A 133 11.69 2.40 -7.37
C GLY A 133 11.59 3.31 -6.17
N ASP A 134 10.82 4.40 -6.26
CA ASP A 134 10.49 5.20 -5.09
C ASP A 134 9.65 4.38 -4.11
N VAL A 135 9.89 4.61 -2.82
CA VAL A 135 9.22 3.94 -1.71
C VAL A 135 8.47 4.98 -0.90
N LEU A 136 7.18 4.75 -0.69
CA LEU A 136 6.36 5.50 0.24
C LEU A 136 6.07 4.64 1.47
N LEU A 137 6.46 5.16 2.63
CA LEU A 137 6.15 4.58 3.93
C LEU A 137 5.04 5.44 4.53
N SER A 138 3.87 4.84 4.76
CA SER A 138 2.75 5.52 5.39
C SER A 138 2.35 4.78 6.65
N ARG A 139 2.12 5.54 7.72
CA ARG A 139 1.42 5.05 8.90
C ARG A 139 0.12 5.79 9.00
#